data_AF-A0A978RY92-F1
#
_entry.id   AF-A0A978RY92-F1
#
_cell.length_a   1.000
_cell.length_b   1.000
_cell.length_c   1.000
_cell.angle_alpha   90.00
_cell.angle_beta   90.00
_cell.angle_gamma   90.00
#
_symmetry.space_group_name_H-M   'P 1'
#
loop_
_entity.id
_entity.type
_entity.pdbx_description
1 polymer ?
#
loop_
_entity_poly.entity_id
_entity_poly.type
_entity_poly.pdbx_seq_one_letter_code
_entity_poly.pdbx_strand_id
1 'polypeptide(L)'
;MKFWEDLWQNTKRAFSTSCPKCKKNDADLPSEKRIHRFVVKKHPHYHHHYHQGHDGKLHHQMTIDWEKTVELSCQNCGHTWTIKETEYGWRNR
;
A
#
# COMPACT_ATOMS: atom_id res chain seq x y z
N MET A 1 -28.16 -16.28 -0.54
CA MET A 1 -26.85 -16.37 0.14
C MET A 1 -25.77 -16.03 -0.89
N LYS A 2 -25.14 -14.85 -0.82
CA LYS A 2 -24.06 -14.41 -1.76
C LYS A 2 -22.84 -13.80 -1.05
N PHE A 3 -22.86 -13.76 0.28
CA PHE A 3 -21.83 -13.08 1.09
C PHE A 3 -20.42 -13.66 0.87
N TRP A 4 -20.30 -14.98 0.71
CA TRP A 4 -19.00 -15.65 0.53
C TRP A 4 -18.39 -15.47 -0.87
N GLU A 5 -19.19 -15.49 -1.93
CA GLU A 5 -18.73 -15.22 -3.29
C GLU A 5 -18.32 -13.76 -3.47
N ASP A 6 -19.06 -12.81 -2.88
CA ASP A 6 -18.70 -11.39 -2.86
C ASP A 6 -17.45 -11.13 -1.99
N LEU A 7 -17.26 -11.86 -0.89
CA LEU A 7 -16.03 -11.78 -0.09
C LEU A 7 -14.82 -12.28 -0.89
N TRP A 8 -14.98 -13.37 -1.64
CA TRP A 8 -13.94 -13.96 -2.49
C TRP A 8 -13.59 -13.09 -3.71
N GLN A 9 -14.59 -12.44 -4.31
CA GLN A 9 -14.40 -11.45 -5.38
C GLN A 9 -13.70 -10.18 -4.85
N ASN A 10 -14.05 -9.70 -3.64
CA ASN A 10 -13.37 -8.57 -3.02
C ASN A 10 -11.95 -8.89 -2.57
N THR A 11 -11.67 -10.11 -2.08
CA THR A 11 -10.29 -10.54 -1.80
C THR A 11 -9.50 -10.71 -3.08
N LYS A 12 -10.06 -11.24 -4.17
CA LYS A 12 -9.42 -11.26 -5.52
C LYS A 12 -9.01 -9.87 -6.01
N ARG A 13 -9.78 -8.83 -5.71
CA ARG A 13 -9.41 -7.44 -6.02
C ARG A 13 -8.16 -6.96 -5.25
N ALA A 14 -7.84 -7.58 -4.12
CA ALA A 14 -6.60 -7.36 -3.38
C ALA A 14 -5.40 -8.20 -3.91
N PHE A 15 -5.61 -9.07 -4.92
CA PHE A 15 -4.58 -9.92 -5.56
C PHE A 15 -4.19 -9.46 -6.98
N SER A 16 -4.55 -8.25 -7.42
CA SER A 16 -4.08 -7.68 -8.69
C SER A 16 -2.67 -7.08 -8.59
N THR A 17 -1.75 -7.83 -8.00
CA THR A 17 -0.33 -7.46 -8.03
C THR A 17 0.23 -7.89 -9.38
N SER A 18 0.33 -6.97 -10.33
CA SER A 18 1.12 -7.22 -11.53
C SER A 18 2.58 -6.92 -11.24
N CYS A 19 3.48 -7.84 -11.57
CA CYS A 19 4.90 -7.52 -11.54
C CYS A 19 5.20 -6.44 -12.58
N PRO A 20 5.76 -5.28 -12.22
CA PRO A 20 6.01 -4.19 -13.17
C PRO A 20 7.02 -4.57 -14.24
N LYS A 21 7.92 -5.52 -13.94
CA LYS A 21 8.96 -5.99 -14.89
C LYS A 21 8.43 -6.99 -15.91
N CYS A 22 7.78 -8.08 -15.45
CA CYS A 22 7.33 -9.14 -16.36
C CYS A 22 5.84 -9.06 -16.72
N LYS A 23 5.12 -8.06 -16.20
CA LYS A 23 3.69 -7.80 -16.42
C LYS A 23 2.77 -9.00 -16.16
N LYS A 24 3.25 -9.97 -15.36
CA LYS A 24 2.45 -11.13 -14.94
C LYS A 24 1.69 -10.75 -13.68
N ASN A 25 0.40 -11.07 -13.66
CA ASN A 25 -0.40 -10.93 -12.45
C ASN A 25 -0.10 -12.09 -11.50
N ASP A 26 -0.07 -11.78 -10.21
CA ASP A 26 0.06 -12.78 -9.15
C ASP A 26 -0.99 -13.91 -9.28
N ALA A 27 -2.24 -13.54 -9.56
CA ALA A 27 -3.36 -14.47 -9.70
C ALA A 27 -3.17 -15.50 -10.83
N ASP A 28 -2.38 -15.17 -11.85
CA ASP A 28 -2.10 -16.03 -13.01
C ASP A 28 -0.84 -16.91 -12.80
N LEU A 29 -0.12 -16.74 -11.69
CA LEU A 29 1.11 -17.49 -11.40
C LEU A 29 0.82 -18.72 -10.52
N PRO A 30 1.48 -19.87 -10.78
CA PRO A 30 1.43 -21.00 -9.87
C PRO A 30 1.96 -20.59 -8.50
N SER A 31 1.52 -21.25 -7.42
CA SER A 31 1.80 -20.87 -6.03
C SER A 31 3.29 -20.61 -5.75
N GLU A 32 4.17 -21.39 -6.35
CA GLU A 32 5.63 -21.28 -6.20
C GLU A 32 6.26 -20.06 -6.91
N LYS A 33 5.53 -19.45 -7.85
CA LYS A 33 5.99 -18.29 -8.64
C LYS A 33 5.27 -16.99 -8.30
N ARG A 34 4.41 -17.00 -7.28
CA ARG A 34 3.65 -15.84 -6.82
C ARG A 34 4.55 -14.70 -6.33
N ILE A 35 3.98 -13.52 -6.20
CA ILE A 35 4.64 -12.33 -5.71
C ILE A 35 4.58 -12.37 -4.19
N HIS A 36 5.75 -12.53 -3.57
CA HIS A 36 5.88 -12.61 -2.12
C HIS A 36 5.99 -11.20 -1.50
N ARG A 37 5.52 -11.09 -0.26
CA ARG A 37 5.56 -9.88 0.57
C ARG A 37 6.47 -10.14 1.77
N PHE A 38 7.53 -9.36 1.93
CA PHE A 38 8.57 -9.71 2.91
C PHE A 38 8.82 -8.65 3.99
N VAL A 39 8.64 -7.35 3.71
CA VAL A 39 9.07 -6.30 4.66
C VAL A 39 8.06 -5.16 4.71
N VAL A 40 7.70 -4.74 5.92
CA VAL A 40 6.95 -3.50 6.18
C VAL A 40 7.88 -2.49 6.84
N LYS A 41 8.16 -1.35 6.20
CA LYS A 41 8.88 -0.23 6.82
C LYS A 41 7.89 0.89 7.15
N LYS A 42 8.07 1.54 8.30
CA LYS A 42 7.28 2.71 8.72
C LYS A 42 8.13 3.97 8.55
N HIS A 43 7.67 4.91 7.75
CA HIS A 43 8.30 6.20 7.52
C HIS A 43 7.41 7.30 8.14
N PRO A 44 7.88 8.03 9.16
CA PRO A 44 7.16 9.19 9.68
C PRO A 44 7.31 10.35 8.69
N HIS A 45 6.19 10.94 8.30
CA HIS A 45 6.10 12.16 7.49
C HIS A 45 5.59 13.28 8.37
N TYR A 46 6.40 14.32 8.49
CA TYR A 46 6.10 15.49 9.31
C TYR A 46 5.52 16.59 8.43
N HIS A 47 4.29 17.01 8.74
CA HIS A 47 3.62 18.10 8.05
C HIS A 47 3.59 19.33 8.95
N HIS A 48 4.10 20.44 8.43
CA HIS A 48 4.10 21.73 9.13
C HIS A 48 3.01 22.61 8.50
N HIS A 49 2.03 22.99 9.32
CA HIS A 49 0.92 23.85 8.94
C HIS A 49 1.11 25.20 9.61
N TYR A 50 1.00 26.28 8.83
CA TYR A 50 1.01 27.64 9.34
C TYR A 50 -0.32 28.29 8.96
N HIS A 51 -1.04 28.82 9.95
CA HIS A 51 -2.30 29.52 9.72
C HIS A 51 -2.31 30.84 10.48
N GLN A 52 -2.96 31.84 9.91
CA GLN A 52 -3.14 33.13 10.59
C GLN A 52 -4.32 33.02 11.55
N GLY A 53 -4.08 33.24 12.84
CA GLY A 53 -5.10 33.31 13.87
C GLY A 53 -5.96 34.57 13.73
N HIS A 54 -7.14 34.55 14.36
CA HIS A 54 -8.04 35.70 14.42
C HIS A 54 -7.41 36.93 15.12
N ASP A 55 -6.35 36.73 15.89
CA ASP A 55 -5.54 37.78 16.52
C ASP A 55 -4.46 38.36 15.59
N GLY A 56 -4.43 37.92 14.32
CA GLY A 56 -3.47 38.36 13.31
C GLY A 56 -2.10 37.68 13.41
N LYS A 57 -1.88 36.78 14.38
CA LYS A 57 -0.61 36.07 14.57
C LYS A 57 -0.53 34.81 13.71
N LEU A 58 0.69 34.45 13.31
CA LEU A 58 0.96 33.16 12.67
C LEU A 58 1.05 32.07 13.73
N HIS A 59 0.15 31.09 13.64
CA HIS A 59 0.15 29.89 14.45
C HIS A 59 0.82 28.75 13.68
N HIS A 60 1.75 28.06 14.33
CA HIS A 60 2.40 26.86 13.81
C HIS A 60 1.76 25.62 14.43
N GLN A 61 1.35 24.69 13.58
CA GLN A 61 0.85 23.38 13.97
C GLN A 61 1.63 22.30 13.23
N MET A 62 2.04 21.27 13.95
CA MET A 62 2.78 20.13 13.38
C MET A 62 1.92 18.88 13.49
N THR A 63 1.76 18.16 12.38
CA THR A 63 1.11 16.85 12.34
C THR A 63 2.09 15.79 11.86
N ILE A 64 1.89 14.55 12.29
CA ILE A 64 2.75 13.41 11.94
C ILE A 64 1.86 12.34 11.30
N ASP A 65 2.18 11.99 10.06
CA ASP A 65 1.57 10.89 9.33
C ASP A 65 2.55 9.73 9.23
N TRP A 66 2.08 8.50 9.46
CA TRP A 66 2.90 7.31 9.38
C TRP A 66 2.62 6.56 8.07
N GLU A 67 3.57 6.61 7.15
CA GLU A 67 3.48 5.87 5.90
C GLU A 67 4.10 4.48 6.10
N LYS A 68 3.36 3.43 5.77
CA LYS A 68 3.91 2.08 5.69
C LYS A 68 4.25 1.76 4.25
N THR A 69 5.47 1.29 4.02
CA THR A 69 5.91 0.76 2.73
C THR A 69 6.06 -0.75 2.83
N VAL A 70 5.75 -1.44 1.74
CA VAL A 70 5.77 -2.89 1.63
C VAL A 70 6.71 -3.27 0.50
N GLU A 71 7.66 -4.16 0.78
CA GLU A 71 8.51 -4.75 -0.25
C GLU A 71 7.85 -6.01 -0.83
N LEU A 72 7.73 -6.02 -2.15
CA LEU A 72 7.19 -7.10 -2.96
C LEU A 72 8.31 -7.73 -3.81
N SER A 73 8.24 -9.04 -4.01
CA SER A 73 9.21 -9.80 -4.80
C SER A 73 8.52 -10.80 -5.71
N CYS A 74 8.64 -10.62 -7.02
CA CYS A 74 8.09 -11.53 -8.01
C CYS A 74 8.96 -12.77 -8.17
N GLN A 75 8.49 -13.92 -7.69
CA GLN A 75 9.22 -15.18 -7.81
C GLN A 75 9.29 -15.71 -9.25
N ASN A 76 8.44 -15.21 -10.16
CA ASN A 76 8.51 -15.55 -11.59
C ASN A 76 9.73 -14.92 -12.32
N CYS A 77 10.18 -13.72 -11.93
CA CYS A 77 11.26 -13.02 -12.63
C CYS A 77 12.35 -12.44 -11.72
N GLY A 78 12.26 -12.68 -10.40
CA GLY A 78 13.19 -12.20 -9.38
C GLY A 78 13.14 -10.69 -9.13
N HIS A 79 12.21 -9.95 -9.73
CA HIS A 79 12.14 -8.51 -9.56
C HIS A 79 11.54 -8.15 -8.20
N THR A 80 12.19 -7.23 -7.49
CA THR A 80 11.72 -6.65 -6.24
C THR A 80 11.34 -5.19 -6.44
N TRP A 81 10.28 -4.75 -5.77
CA TRP A 81 9.88 -3.34 -5.73
C TRP A 81 9.18 -3.02 -4.42
N THR A 82 9.19 -1.74 -4.07
CA THR A 82 8.52 -1.23 -2.88
C THR A 82 7.28 -0.45 -3.27
N ILE A 83 6.20 -0.65 -2.54
CA ILE A 83 4.93 0.08 -2.70
C ILE A 83 4.53 0.71 -1.36
N LYS A 84 3.64 1.69 -1.40
CA LYS A 84 3.00 2.21 -0.19
C LYS A 84 1.79 1.34 0.16
N GLU A 85 1.57 1.04 1.42
CA GLU A 85 0.39 0.29 1.89
C GLU A 85 -0.92 1.01 1.47
N THR A 86 -0.91 2.34 1.41
CA THR A 86 -2.02 3.20 0.99
C THR A 86 -2.32 3.13 -0.51
N GLU A 87 -1.30 2.91 -1.35
CA GLU A 87 -1.46 2.67 -2.80
C GLU A 87 -2.18 1.35 -3.07
N TYR A 88 -2.16 0.45 -2.09
CA TYR A 88 -2.70 -0.89 -2.16
C TYR A 88 -4.15 -1.01 -1.68
N GLY A 89 -4.83 0.10 -1.39
CA GLY A 89 -6.24 0.08 -0.98
C GLY A 89 -6.49 -0.53 0.40
N TRP A 90 -5.46 -0.76 1.23
CA TRP A 90 -5.63 -1.12 2.63
C TRP A 90 -5.99 0.16 3.39
N ARG A 91 -7.26 0.58 3.28
CA ARG A 91 -7.79 1.58 4.21
C ARG A 91 -7.70 0.97 5.60
N ASN A 92 -6.80 1.51 6.43
CA ASN A 92 -6.88 1.41 7.88
C ASN A 92 -8.34 1.66 8.27
N ARG A 93 -9.02 0.61 8.69
CA ARG A 93 -10.17 0.78 9.58
C ARG A 93 -9.65 1.11 10.95
#